data_AF-A0A9E1IQ50-F1
#
_entry.id   AF-A0A9E1IQ50-F1
#
_cell.length_a   1.000
_cell.length_b   1.000
_cell.length_c   1.000
_cell.angle_alpha   90.00
_cell.angle_beta   90.00
_cell.angle_gamma   90.00
#
_symmetry.space_group_name_H-M   'P 1'
#
loop_
_entity.id
_entity.type
_entity.pdbx_description
1 polymer ?
#
loop_
_entity_poly.entity_id
_entity_poly.type
_entity_poly.pdbx_seq_one_letter_code
_entity_poly.pdbx_strand_id
1 'polypeptide(L)'
;MIDELIVKAEELNNSELLDVHRWSSYPEVNNAVDHIYEEMTQLDNFKGRPTARKRHIKVVILDLYVKWLTDPEMYVAYQRGSDAYQQGRYNKLHISKTTPLIVDDLVSLGYLEHVMGHYGRDGIHTSHYSRMRTTDRLRGLFEEQSITEDMIEKAPNTECIILRDLDENGNKFDVEYEDDNQTIQWRQDLYAYNNLLRVTHIGIPTFPEGGLPTKQRKKSKRKPRRIRINKHNKFVRRVFNNGSWDDGGRFYGGWWQGMPSEWRGRIYINGHTTVEIDYSGLHIVLLYQLEGIDYWNDVGEDPYQLDGWEQSESMRDFLKLVLLSSINSPTIESTIKAVRMEVNFNKEDYGWIQEESIS
;
A
#
# COMPACT_ATOMS: atom_id res chain seq x y z
N MET A 1 24.57 -23.54 -0.73
CA MET A 1 24.98 -22.32 0.01
C MET A 1 24.60 -21.01 -0.68
N ILE A 2 25.11 -20.67 -1.88
CA ILE A 2 24.69 -19.42 -2.57
C ILE A 2 23.22 -19.49 -3.01
N ASP A 3 22.79 -20.61 -3.60
CA ASP A 3 21.40 -20.77 -4.05
C ASP A 3 20.40 -20.77 -2.88
N GLU A 4 20.74 -21.39 -1.74
CA GLU A 4 19.90 -21.37 -0.53
C GLU A 4 19.76 -19.95 0.07
N LEU A 5 20.84 -19.15 0.03
CA LEU A 5 20.80 -17.76 0.48
C LEU A 5 19.94 -16.88 -0.45
N ILE A 6 20.00 -17.14 -1.76
CA ILE A 6 19.15 -16.45 -2.75
C ILE A 6 17.68 -16.82 -2.53
N VAL A 7 17.37 -18.11 -2.38
CA VAL A 7 16.00 -18.59 -2.12
C VAL A 7 15.45 -17.97 -0.84
N LYS A 8 16.22 -18.01 0.25
CA LYS A 8 15.82 -17.37 1.51
C LYS A 8 15.60 -15.86 1.36
N ALA A 9 16.46 -15.17 0.62
CA ALA A 9 16.28 -13.73 0.37
C ALA A 9 15.03 -13.45 -0.50
N GLU A 10 14.73 -14.29 -1.48
CA GLU A 10 13.51 -14.20 -2.29
C GLU A 10 12.25 -14.41 -1.44
N GLU A 11 12.23 -15.43 -0.58
CA GLU A 11 11.14 -15.69 0.37
C GLU A 11 10.92 -14.49 1.30
N LEU A 12 11.98 -13.94 1.87
CA LEU A 12 11.89 -12.75 2.73
C LEU A 12 11.40 -11.52 1.96
N ASN A 13 11.53 -11.46 0.63
CA ASN A 13 11.00 -10.35 -0.16
C ASN A 13 9.51 -10.48 -0.44
N ASN A 14 8.94 -11.69 -0.36
CA ASN A 14 7.51 -11.92 -0.40
C ASN A 14 6.89 -11.53 0.95
N SER A 15 6.66 -10.23 1.13
CA SER A 15 6.17 -9.71 2.39
C SER A 15 5.41 -8.40 2.27
N GLU A 16 4.51 -8.19 3.20
CA GLU A 16 3.79 -6.93 3.40
C GLU A 16 3.92 -6.44 4.84
N LEU A 17 3.88 -5.13 5.06
CA LEU A 17 3.97 -4.54 6.40
C LEU A 17 2.72 -4.88 7.23
N LEU A 18 2.92 -5.09 8.53
CA LEU A 18 1.86 -5.26 9.52
C LEU A 18 0.86 -4.10 9.43
N ASP A 19 -0.41 -4.42 9.18
CA ASP A 19 -1.49 -3.43 9.22
C ASP A 19 -2.03 -3.34 10.65
N VAL A 20 -1.61 -2.30 11.37
CA VAL A 20 -1.96 -2.09 12.77
C VAL A 20 -3.44 -1.73 12.99
N HIS A 21 -4.25 -1.66 11.93
CA HIS A 21 -5.67 -1.33 11.97
C HIS A 21 -6.58 -2.51 11.65
N ARG A 22 -6.06 -3.74 11.49
CA ARG A 22 -6.90 -4.93 11.33
C ARG A 22 -7.69 -5.20 12.60
N TRP A 23 -9.01 -5.37 12.48
CA TRP A 23 -9.88 -5.48 13.63
C TRP A 23 -11.06 -6.42 13.39
N SER A 24 -11.60 -6.93 14.49
CA SER A 24 -12.83 -7.72 14.51
C SER A 24 -13.48 -7.61 15.89
N SER A 25 -14.82 -7.60 15.88
CA SER A 25 -15.65 -7.63 17.08
C SER A 25 -16.39 -8.97 17.26
N TYR A 26 -16.20 -9.92 16.33
CA TYR A 26 -16.87 -11.21 16.36
C TYR A 26 -16.42 -12.06 17.57
N PRO A 27 -17.35 -12.76 18.26
CA PRO A 27 -17.04 -13.62 19.40
C PRO A 27 -15.96 -14.66 19.11
N GLU A 28 -15.98 -15.27 17.93
CA GLU A 28 -15.03 -16.27 17.43
C GLU A 28 -13.59 -15.73 17.50
N VAL A 29 -13.38 -14.51 17.01
CA VAL A 29 -12.07 -13.85 17.08
C VAL A 29 -11.70 -13.51 18.52
N ASN A 30 -12.65 -13.07 19.34
CA ASN A 30 -12.38 -12.77 20.74
C ASN A 30 -11.97 -14.03 21.51
N ASN A 31 -12.61 -15.17 21.23
CA ASN A 31 -12.28 -16.46 21.84
C ASN A 31 -10.86 -16.91 21.46
N ALA A 32 -10.46 -16.78 20.19
CA ALA A 32 -9.09 -17.07 19.76
C ALA A 32 -8.05 -16.18 20.48
N VAL A 33 -8.35 -14.88 20.61
CA VAL A 33 -7.49 -13.93 21.32
C VAL A 33 -7.39 -14.27 22.81
N ASP A 34 -8.49 -14.67 23.41
CA ASP A 34 -8.57 -15.01 24.83
C ASP A 34 -7.83 -16.31 25.13
N HIS A 35 -7.97 -17.33 24.27
CA HIS A 35 -7.21 -18.57 24.33
C HIS A 35 -5.69 -18.32 24.30
N ILE A 36 -5.21 -17.56 23.30
CA ILE A 36 -3.79 -17.18 23.21
C ILE A 36 -3.35 -16.40 24.45
N TYR A 37 -4.17 -15.45 24.90
CA TYR A 37 -3.84 -14.64 26.07
C TYR A 37 -3.71 -15.50 27.34
N GLU A 38 -4.59 -16.48 27.55
CA GLU A 38 -4.52 -17.40 28.68
C GLU A 38 -3.22 -18.22 28.66
N GLU A 39 -2.81 -18.75 27.51
CA GLU A 39 -1.52 -19.43 27.39
C GLU A 39 -0.34 -18.51 27.68
N MET A 40 -0.38 -17.28 27.16
CA MET A 40 0.67 -16.29 27.42
C MET A 40 0.83 -15.98 28.91
N THR A 41 -0.25 -16.00 29.69
CA THR A 41 -0.16 -15.76 31.15
C THR A 41 0.65 -16.82 31.89
N GLN A 42 0.87 -17.98 31.28
CA GLN A 42 1.69 -19.06 31.86
C GLN A 42 3.19 -18.91 31.56
N LEU A 43 3.59 -17.91 30.77
CA LEU A 43 5.01 -17.63 30.49
C LEU A 43 5.66 -16.87 31.66
N ASP A 44 6.87 -17.28 32.05
CA ASP A 44 7.60 -16.75 33.22
C ASP A 44 7.76 -15.21 33.22
N ASN A 45 7.86 -14.60 32.04
CA ASN A 45 8.10 -13.16 31.87
C ASN A 45 6.87 -12.37 31.40
N PHE A 46 5.69 -12.97 31.41
CA PHE A 46 4.48 -12.30 30.95
C PHE A 46 4.05 -11.17 31.89
N LYS A 47 3.93 -9.96 31.36
CA LYS A 47 3.55 -8.74 32.10
C LYS A 47 2.69 -7.81 31.26
N GLY A 48 1.88 -6.99 31.91
CA GLY A 48 1.12 -5.91 31.25
C GLY A 48 -0.39 -6.04 31.43
N ARG A 49 -1.12 -5.01 30.99
CA ARG A 49 -2.58 -4.95 31.16
C ARG A 49 -3.27 -5.91 30.17
N PRO A 50 -4.27 -6.70 30.60
CA PRO A 50 -4.99 -7.64 29.74
C PRO A 50 -5.55 -7.00 28.47
N THR A 51 -6.23 -5.85 28.62
CA THR A 51 -6.85 -5.13 27.50
C THR A 51 -5.84 -4.71 26.44
N ALA A 52 -4.68 -4.20 26.87
CA ALA A 52 -3.61 -3.83 25.96
C ALA A 52 -3.04 -5.07 25.26
N ARG A 53 -2.71 -6.13 25.99
CA ARG A 53 -2.15 -7.37 25.42
C ARG A 53 -3.08 -8.02 24.41
N LYS A 54 -4.36 -8.26 24.78
CA LYS A 54 -5.39 -8.82 23.88
C LYS A 54 -5.58 -8.00 22.61
N ARG A 55 -5.54 -6.67 22.70
CA ARG A 55 -5.61 -5.79 21.52
C ARG A 55 -4.45 -6.00 20.55
N HIS A 56 -3.23 -6.15 21.06
CA HIS A 56 -2.05 -6.39 20.22
C HIS A 56 -2.05 -7.80 19.63
N ILE A 57 -2.45 -8.82 20.42
CA ILE A 57 -2.66 -10.19 19.93
C ILE A 57 -3.63 -10.16 18.75
N LYS A 58 -4.81 -9.52 18.93
CA LYS A 58 -5.83 -9.42 17.89
C LYS A 58 -5.30 -8.84 16.59
N VAL A 59 -4.66 -7.67 16.64
CA VAL A 59 -4.11 -7.03 15.44
C VAL A 59 -3.11 -7.94 14.72
N VAL A 60 -2.19 -8.55 15.48
CA VAL A 60 -1.16 -9.44 14.91
C VAL A 60 -1.78 -10.66 14.23
N ILE A 61 -2.65 -11.41 14.92
CA ILE A 61 -3.20 -12.65 14.37
C ILE A 61 -4.15 -12.40 13.20
N LEU A 62 -4.93 -11.31 13.24
CA LEU A 62 -5.87 -11.00 12.16
C LEU A 62 -5.16 -10.55 10.88
N ASP A 63 -4.11 -9.73 11.02
CA ASP A 63 -3.34 -9.30 9.86
C ASP A 63 -2.55 -10.46 9.23
N LEU A 64 -2.03 -11.37 10.07
CA LEU A 64 -1.43 -12.63 9.64
C LEU A 64 -2.43 -13.51 8.89
N TYR A 65 -3.64 -13.67 9.41
CA TYR A 65 -4.68 -14.47 8.76
C TYR A 65 -5.04 -13.92 7.37
N VAL A 66 -5.28 -12.61 7.24
CA VAL A 66 -5.61 -11.97 5.95
C VAL A 66 -4.49 -12.15 4.93
N LYS A 67 -3.23 -12.01 5.36
CA LYS A 67 -2.08 -12.17 4.47
C LYS A 67 -1.84 -13.64 4.10
N TRP A 68 -2.08 -14.57 5.02
CA TRP A 68 -2.05 -16.02 4.75
C TRP A 68 -3.11 -16.43 3.72
N LEU A 69 -4.34 -15.92 3.84
CA LEU A 69 -5.38 -16.16 2.82
C LEU A 69 -5.03 -15.58 1.45
N THR A 70 -4.30 -14.47 1.43
CA THR A 70 -3.84 -13.84 0.19
C THR A 70 -2.69 -14.64 -0.45
N ASP A 71 -1.75 -15.12 0.36
CA ASP A 71 -0.58 -15.91 -0.04
C ASP A 71 -0.05 -16.72 1.15
N PRO A 72 -0.19 -18.06 1.15
CA PRO A 72 0.23 -18.88 2.27
C PRO A 72 1.71 -18.78 2.63
N GLU A 73 2.56 -18.42 1.66
CA GLU A 73 4.00 -18.29 1.83
C GLU A 73 4.44 -16.86 2.22
N MET A 74 3.54 -15.88 2.20
CA MET A 74 3.88 -14.48 2.46
C MET A 74 4.21 -14.24 3.94
N TYR A 75 5.29 -13.50 4.15
CA TYR A 75 5.64 -12.98 5.47
C TYR A 75 4.94 -11.67 5.79
N VAL A 76 4.67 -11.45 7.07
CA VAL A 76 4.30 -10.13 7.60
C VAL A 76 5.56 -9.46 8.15
N ALA A 77 5.95 -8.35 7.53
CA ALA A 77 7.03 -7.50 8.01
C ALA A 77 6.54 -6.64 9.17
N TYR A 78 7.33 -6.51 10.23
CA TYR A 78 7.00 -5.61 11.33
C TYR A 78 8.26 -5.00 11.93
N GLN A 79 8.14 -3.75 12.36
CA GLN A 79 9.26 -3.04 12.99
C GLN A 79 9.28 -3.34 14.49
N ARG A 80 10.48 -3.42 15.07
CA ARG A 80 10.65 -3.65 16.51
C ARG A 80 10.88 -2.37 17.31
N GLY A 81 11.30 -1.29 16.64
CA GLY A 81 11.53 0.02 17.25
C GLY A 81 10.23 0.76 17.60
N SER A 82 10.33 1.74 18.50
CA SER A 82 9.19 2.57 18.94
C SER A 82 8.62 3.46 17.85
N ASP A 83 9.44 3.87 16.88
CA ASP A 83 9.09 4.88 15.88
C ASP A 83 7.95 4.41 14.96
N ALA A 84 7.81 3.09 14.79
CA ALA A 84 6.71 2.49 14.04
C ALA A 84 5.36 2.51 14.78
N TYR A 85 5.35 2.87 16.06
CA TYR A 85 4.18 2.79 16.94
C TYR A 85 3.88 4.12 17.62
N GLN A 86 4.13 5.23 16.93
CA GLN A 86 3.77 6.56 17.39
C GLN A 86 2.28 6.62 17.74
N GLN A 87 1.96 7.29 18.85
CA GLN A 87 0.59 7.48 19.32
C GLN A 87 0.05 8.76 18.70
N GLY A 88 -1.24 8.77 18.36
CA GLY A 88 -1.86 9.95 17.76
C GLY A 88 -3.06 9.60 16.89
N ARG A 89 -3.41 10.52 15.99
CA ARG A 89 -4.53 10.41 15.06
C ARG A 89 -4.42 9.17 14.17
N TYR A 90 -3.23 8.87 13.66
CA TYR A 90 -3.02 7.74 12.75
C TYR A 90 -2.90 6.38 13.46
N ASN A 91 -3.01 6.33 14.79
CA ASN A 91 -2.95 5.10 15.57
C ASN A 91 -4.05 5.05 16.63
N LYS A 92 -5.32 5.13 16.19
CA LYS A 92 -6.49 5.13 17.09
C LYS A 92 -6.72 3.81 17.84
N LEU A 93 -6.05 2.72 17.45
CA LEU A 93 -6.03 1.48 18.23
C LEU A 93 -4.99 1.51 19.34
N HIS A 94 -4.16 2.55 19.46
CA HIS A 94 -3.11 2.65 20.48
C HIS A 94 -2.19 1.41 20.48
N ILE A 95 -1.82 0.95 19.28
CA ILE A 95 -0.82 -0.11 19.11
C ILE A 95 0.54 0.49 19.43
N SER A 96 1.34 -0.22 20.20
CA SER A 96 2.58 0.30 20.80
C SER A 96 3.73 -0.69 20.61
N LYS A 97 4.90 -0.36 21.17
CA LYS A 97 6.05 -1.30 21.26
C LYS A 97 5.78 -2.58 22.09
N THR A 98 4.55 -2.80 22.55
CA THR A 98 4.09 -4.11 23.03
C THR A 98 3.93 -5.11 21.88
N THR A 99 3.75 -4.66 20.62
CA THR A 99 3.59 -5.57 19.47
C THR A 99 4.77 -6.56 19.33
N PRO A 100 6.05 -6.13 19.32
CA PRO A 100 7.15 -7.07 19.22
C PRO A 100 7.23 -8.05 20.39
N LEU A 101 6.83 -7.64 21.60
CA LEU A 101 6.78 -8.53 22.76
C LEU A 101 5.71 -9.61 22.58
N ILE A 102 4.53 -9.24 22.07
CA ILE A 102 3.49 -10.20 21.71
C ILE A 102 3.95 -11.17 20.63
N VAL A 103 4.70 -10.68 19.63
CA VAL A 103 5.27 -11.55 18.60
C VAL A 103 6.26 -12.53 19.23
N ASP A 104 7.13 -12.09 20.13
CA ASP A 104 8.08 -12.98 20.83
C ASP A 104 7.35 -14.03 21.68
N ASP A 105 6.28 -13.64 22.39
CA ASP A 105 5.43 -14.54 23.19
C ASP A 105 4.71 -15.56 22.27
N LEU A 106 4.20 -15.14 21.11
CA LEU A 106 3.58 -16.05 20.14
C LEU A 106 4.58 -17.04 19.52
N VAL A 107 5.82 -16.60 19.29
CA VAL A 107 6.91 -17.47 18.80
C VAL A 107 7.27 -18.51 19.85
N SER A 108 7.40 -18.13 21.13
CA SER A 108 7.73 -19.07 22.21
C SER A 108 6.65 -20.13 22.41
N LEU A 109 5.39 -19.77 22.17
CA LEU A 109 4.25 -20.69 22.14
C LEU A 109 4.10 -21.44 20.80
N GLY A 110 4.96 -21.21 19.81
CA GLY A 110 4.91 -21.94 18.52
C GLY A 110 3.75 -21.57 17.60
N TYR A 111 3.10 -20.42 17.83
CA TYR A 111 2.07 -19.88 16.93
C TYR A 111 2.66 -19.21 15.67
N LEU A 112 3.92 -18.77 15.74
CA LEU A 112 4.57 -18.03 14.65
C LEU A 112 5.94 -18.59 14.28
N GLU A 113 6.21 -18.63 12.99
CA GLU A 113 7.56 -18.64 12.44
C GLU A 113 8.10 -17.21 12.48
N HIS A 114 9.39 -17.03 12.78
CA HIS A 114 9.98 -15.71 12.89
C HIS A 114 11.39 -15.63 12.32
N VAL A 115 11.65 -14.54 11.60
CA VAL A 115 12.99 -14.19 11.09
C VAL A 115 13.35 -12.81 11.61
N MET A 116 14.48 -12.74 12.31
CA MET A 116 14.99 -11.47 12.85
C MET A 116 15.42 -10.54 11.71
N GLY A 117 15.00 -9.27 11.81
CA GLY A 117 15.45 -8.23 10.88
C GLY A 117 16.94 -7.91 11.02
N HIS A 118 17.49 -7.31 9.98
CA HIS A 118 18.89 -6.86 9.95
C HIS A 118 19.04 -5.61 9.09
N TYR A 119 20.10 -4.86 9.35
CA TYR A 119 20.49 -3.70 8.55
C TYR A 119 21.62 -4.11 7.59
N GLY A 120 21.38 -4.01 6.29
CA GLY A 120 22.40 -4.20 5.27
C GLY A 120 23.32 -2.98 5.23
N ARG A 121 24.42 -3.01 5.98
CA ARG A 121 25.35 -1.88 6.11
C ARG A 121 26.50 -1.89 5.09
N ASP A 122 26.64 -2.96 4.33
CA ASP A 122 27.76 -3.21 3.42
C ASP A 122 27.46 -2.84 1.95
N GLY A 123 26.27 -2.32 1.66
CA GLY A 123 25.84 -1.97 0.31
C GLY A 123 25.55 -3.18 -0.59
N ILE A 124 25.73 -4.40 -0.10
CA ILE A 124 25.52 -5.67 -0.82
C ILE A 124 24.21 -6.30 -0.36
N HIS A 125 23.97 -6.34 0.95
CA HIS A 125 22.76 -6.90 1.54
C HIS A 125 21.67 -5.84 1.68
N THR A 126 20.41 -6.23 1.49
CA THR A 126 19.28 -5.33 1.77
C THR A 126 18.87 -5.38 3.23
N SER A 127 18.58 -4.21 3.79
CA SER A 127 17.94 -4.12 5.10
C SER A 127 16.54 -4.74 5.06
N HIS A 128 16.22 -5.54 6.07
CA HIS A 128 14.92 -6.15 6.27
C HIS A 128 14.43 -5.93 7.69
N TYR A 129 13.16 -5.55 7.82
CA TYR A 129 12.47 -5.62 9.12
C TYR A 129 12.31 -7.07 9.57
N SER A 130 12.02 -7.27 10.85
CA SER A 130 11.64 -8.59 11.35
C SER A 130 10.40 -9.09 10.63
N ARG A 131 10.32 -10.40 10.48
CA ARG A 131 9.27 -11.06 9.71
C ARG A 131 8.64 -12.17 10.52
N MET A 132 7.34 -12.32 10.36
CA MET A 132 6.57 -13.38 11.00
C MET A 132 5.62 -14.01 10.00
N ARG A 133 5.29 -15.29 10.22
CA ARG A 133 4.31 -16.04 9.43
C ARG A 133 3.59 -17.02 10.34
N THR A 134 2.35 -17.36 10.00
CA THR A 134 1.54 -18.32 10.75
C THR A 134 2.18 -19.71 10.72
N THR A 135 2.22 -20.41 11.85
CA THR A 135 2.44 -21.88 11.87
C THR A 135 1.11 -22.61 11.69
N ASP A 136 1.18 -23.93 11.49
CA ASP A 136 -0.02 -24.79 11.46
C ASP A 136 -0.80 -24.75 12.79
N ARG A 137 -0.12 -24.48 13.91
CA ARG A 137 -0.80 -24.29 15.20
C ARG A 137 -1.74 -23.09 15.19
N LEU A 138 -1.28 -21.95 14.67
CA LEU A 138 -2.12 -20.75 14.58
C LEU A 138 -3.24 -20.93 13.54
N ARG A 139 -2.95 -21.61 12.43
CA ARG A 139 -3.95 -21.95 11.41
C ARG A 139 -5.05 -22.85 11.99
N GLY A 140 -4.66 -23.90 12.72
CA GLY A 140 -5.58 -24.79 13.42
C GLY A 140 -6.47 -24.06 14.42
N LEU A 141 -5.94 -23.06 15.14
CA LEU A 141 -6.77 -22.23 16.03
C LEU A 141 -7.80 -21.40 15.26
N PHE A 142 -7.46 -20.85 14.09
CA PHE A 142 -8.43 -20.15 13.26
C PHE A 142 -9.56 -21.06 12.80
N GLU A 143 -9.22 -22.30 12.41
CA GLU A 143 -10.19 -23.32 11.99
C GLU A 143 -11.08 -23.77 13.15
N GLU A 144 -10.48 -24.06 14.33
CA GLU A 144 -11.19 -24.48 15.54
C GLU A 144 -12.21 -23.42 15.99
N GLN A 145 -11.83 -22.14 15.93
CA GLN A 145 -12.70 -21.02 16.27
C GLN A 145 -13.63 -20.61 15.12
N SER A 146 -13.59 -21.30 13.97
CA SER A 146 -14.41 -20.99 12.78
C SER A 146 -14.24 -19.54 12.30
N ILE A 147 -13.03 -18.99 12.40
CA ILE A 147 -12.71 -17.64 11.92
C ILE A 147 -12.71 -17.65 10.39
N THR A 148 -13.44 -16.69 9.82
CA THR A 148 -13.55 -16.52 8.37
C THR A 148 -13.06 -15.14 7.94
N GLU A 149 -12.71 -15.01 6.65
CA GLU A 149 -12.29 -13.74 6.05
C GLU A 149 -13.29 -12.61 6.33
N ASP A 150 -14.59 -12.87 6.20
CA ASP A 150 -15.64 -11.84 6.32
C ASP A 150 -15.82 -11.33 7.78
N MET A 151 -15.18 -11.96 8.77
CA MET A 151 -15.15 -11.48 10.15
C MET A 151 -14.09 -10.39 10.40
N ILE A 152 -13.24 -10.09 9.41
CA ILE A 152 -12.09 -9.21 9.57
C ILE A 152 -12.29 -7.91 8.79
N GLU A 153 -12.13 -6.79 9.47
CA GLU A 153 -12.30 -5.46 8.91
C GLU A 153 -11.11 -4.55 9.25
N LYS A 154 -11.19 -3.30 8.81
CA LYS A 154 -10.41 -2.22 9.42
C LYS A 154 -11.13 -1.69 10.65
N ALA A 155 -10.37 -1.24 11.63
CA ALA A 155 -10.90 -0.59 12.81
C ALA A 155 -11.81 0.59 12.40
N PRO A 156 -12.98 0.77 13.04
CA PRO A 156 -13.99 1.75 12.63
C PRO A 156 -13.49 3.20 12.72
N ASN A 157 -12.48 3.45 13.56
CA ASN A 157 -11.85 4.74 13.77
C ASN A 157 -10.51 4.90 13.02
N THR A 158 -10.25 4.06 12.00
CA THR A 158 -9.07 4.25 11.15
C THR A 158 -9.15 5.60 10.45
N GLU A 159 -8.11 6.42 10.58
CA GLU A 159 -8.06 7.73 9.93
C GLU A 159 -8.09 7.56 8.40
N CYS A 160 -8.95 8.34 7.75
CA CYS A 160 -9.13 8.32 6.30
C CYS A 160 -8.73 9.66 5.65
N ILE A 161 -8.43 10.69 6.44
CA ILE A 161 -7.85 11.95 5.97
C ILE A 161 -6.39 12.01 6.44
N ILE A 162 -5.46 11.93 5.50
CA ILE A 162 -4.02 11.90 5.76
C ILE A 162 -3.42 13.23 5.35
N LEU A 163 -2.79 13.91 6.29
CA LEU A 163 -1.93 15.07 6.02
C LEU A 163 -0.49 14.59 6.07
N ARG A 164 0.25 14.74 4.97
CA ARG A 164 1.62 14.25 4.85
C ARG A 164 2.57 15.40 4.59
N ASP A 165 3.76 15.30 5.15
CA ASP A 165 4.85 16.25 4.92
C ASP A 165 6.18 15.53 4.74
N LEU A 166 7.24 16.29 4.45
CA LEU A 166 8.61 15.82 4.29
C LEU A 166 9.48 16.35 5.43
N ASP A 167 10.28 15.48 6.03
CA ASP A 167 11.30 15.90 7.00
C ASP A 167 12.47 16.63 6.30
N GLU A 168 13.43 17.14 7.09
CA GLU A 168 14.64 17.82 6.58
C GLU A 168 15.48 16.97 5.62
N ASN A 169 15.32 15.64 5.65
CA ASN A 169 16.01 14.69 4.79
C ASN A 169 15.16 14.26 3.58
N GLY A 170 13.94 14.80 3.43
CA GLY A 170 13.00 14.46 2.38
C GLY A 170 12.22 13.16 2.61
N ASN A 171 12.21 12.62 3.84
CA ASN A 171 11.39 11.45 4.17
C ASN A 171 9.95 11.85 4.47
N LYS A 172 9.01 11.07 3.97
CA LYS A 172 7.58 11.27 4.19
C LYS A 172 7.17 10.89 5.61
N PHE A 173 6.42 11.75 6.28
CA PHE A 173 5.76 11.45 7.55
C PHE A 173 4.34 12.03 7.58
N ASP A 174 3.47 11.44 8.40
CA ASP A 174 2.08 11.90 8.52
C ASP A 174 1.98 12.88 9.71
N VAL A 175 1.34 14.03 9.48
CA VAL A 175 1.27 15.18 10.39
C VAL A 175 -0.02 15.14 11.18
N GLU A 176 0.05 15.35 12.50
CA GLU A 176 -1.13 15.55 13.35
C GLU A 176 -1.80 16.89 13.02
N TYR A 177 -3.14 16.91 13.05
CA TYR A 177 -3.92 18.12 12.81
C TYR A 177 -5.16 18.14 13.69
N GLU A 178 -5.63 19.33 14.03
CA GLU A 178 -6.90 19.55 14.69
C GLU A 178 -8.04 19.51 13.67
N ASP A 179 -9.17 18.93 14.08
CA ASP A 179 -10.34 18.86 13.21
C ASP A 179 -11.02 20.22 13.07
N ASP A 180 -11.40 20.56 11.85
CA ASP A 180 -12.23 21.69 11.49
C ASP A 180 -13.50 21.22 10.74
N ASN A 181 -14.37 22.15 10.36
CA ASN A 181 -15.60 21.81 9.66
C ASN A 181 -15.36 21.06 8.33
N GLN A 182 -14.28 21.39 7.62
CA GLN A 182 -13.98 20.84 6.31
C GLN A 182 -13.45 19.40 6.42
N THR A 183 -12.47 19.16 7.29
CA THR A 183 -11.92 17.83 7.59
C THR A 183 -12.95 16.90 8.20
N ILE A 184 -13.85 17.41 9.05
CA ILE A 184 -15.00 16.65 9.56
C ILE A 184 -15.91 16.21 8.41
N GLN A 185 -16.27 17.12 7.50
CA GLN A 185 -17.13 16.79 6.36
C GLN A 185 -16.48 15.73 5.46
N TRP A 186 -15.22 15.94 5.06
CA TRP A 186 -14.50 14.97 4.22
C TRP A 186 -14.42 13.59 4.86
N ARG A 187 -14.24 13.54 6.18
CA ARG A 187 -14.21 12.28 6.94
C ARG A 187 -15.56 11.59 6.93
N GLN A 188 -16.65 12.32 7.14
CA GLN A 188 -18.01 11.76 7.07
C GLN A 188 -18.31 11.20 5.68
N ASP A 189 -17.96 11.93 4.62
CA ASP A 189 -18.13 11.48 3.23
C ASP A 189 -17.33 10.20 2.97
N LEU A 190 -16.06 10.16 3.42
CA LEU A 190 -15.22 8.96 3.29
C LEU A 190 -15.69 7.80 4.16
N TYR A 191 -16.31 8.04 5.32
CA TYR A 191 -16.92 6.97 6.10
C TYR A 191 -18.09 6.36 5.35
N ALA A 192 -18.99 7.18 4.79
CA ALA A 192 -20.08 6.70 3.96
C ALA A 192 -19.55 5.89 2.77
N TYR A 193 -18.55 6.42 2.05
CA TYR A 193 -17.95 5.76 0.89
C TYR A 193 -17.25 4.44 1.25
N ASN A 194 -16.43 4.41 2.31
CA ASN A 194 -15.74 3.19 2.74
C ASN A 194 -16.72 2.12 3.25
N ASN A 195 -17.81 2.51 3.91
CA ASN A 195 -18.86 1.57 4.31
C ASN A 195 -19.60 0.99 3.11
N LEU A 196 -19.84 1.79 2.06
CA LEU A 196 -20.37 1.29 0.78
C LEU A 196 -19.40 0.30 0.14
N LEU A 197 -18.11 0.66 0.03
CA LEU A 197 -17.09 -0.22 -0.53
C LEU A 197 -16.97 -1.53 0.24
N ARG A 198 -17.11 -1.51 1.57
CA ARG A 198 -17.07 -2.71 2.43
C ARG A 198 -18.09 -3.76 1.96
N VAL A 199 -19.34 -3.35 1.81
CA VAL A 199 -20.46 -4.26 1.45
C VAL A 199 -20.56 -4.54 -0.05
N THR A 200 -19.82 -3.80 -0.88
CA THR A 200 -19.81 -3.97 -2.34
C THR A 200 -18.85 -5.10 -2.73
N HIS A 201 -19.32 -6.04 -3.56
CA HIS A 201 -18.45 -7.04 -4.16
C HIS A 201 -17.71 -6.43 -5.35
N ILE A 202 -16.39 -6.30 -5.25
CA ILE A 202 -15.54 -5.78 -6.31
C ILE A 202 -14.47 -6.83 -6.59
N GLY A 203 -14.37 -7.29 -7.83
CA GLY A 203 -13.42 -8.34 -8.19
C GLY A 203 -13.23 -8.47 -9.69
N ILE A 204 -12.37 -9.40 -10.08
CA ILE A 204 -12.16 -9.79 -11.47
C ILE A 204 -12.37 -11.30 -11.51
N PRO A 205 -13.49 -11.82 -12.07
CA PRO A 205 -13.79 -13.26 -12.04
C PRO A 205 -12.71 -14.15 -12.67
N THR A 206 -12.00 -13.63 -13.67
CA THR A 206 -10.91 -14.34 -14.36
C THR A 206 -9.53 -13.97 -13.82
N PHE A 207 -9.43 -13.47 -12.58
CA PHE A 207 -8.14 -13.09 -12.01
C PHE A 207 -7.29 -14.35 -11.76
N PRO A 208 -6.01 -14.36 -12.16
CA PRO A 208 -5.18 -15.53 -11.98
C PRO A 208 -4.91 -15.77 -10.49
N GLU A 209 -5.01 -17.03 -10.06
CA GLU A 209 -4.77 -17.45 -8.67
C GLU A 209 -3.38 -17.04 -8.16
N GLY A 210 -2.36 -17.16 -9.03
CA GLY A 210 -1.01 -16.71 -8.71
C GLY A 210 -0.85 -15.19 -8.62
N GLY A 211 -1.84 -14.37 -8.99
CA GLY A 211 -1.75 -12.92 -9.10
C GLY A 211 -1.03 -12.44 -10.36
N LEU A 212 -0.81 -11.12 -10.48
CA LEU A 212 -0.17 -10.49 -11.65
C LEU A 212 1.22 -9.97 -11.32
N PRO A 213 2.25 -10.15 -12.18
CA PRO A 213 3.55 -9.56 -11.94
C PRO A 213 3.49 -8.02 -11.99
N THR A 214 4.13 -7.35 -11.04
CA THR A 214 4.38 -5.90 -11.10
C THR A 214 5.48 -5.60 -12.11
N LYS A 215 5.42 -4.46 -12.81
CA LYS A 215 6.54 -3.95 -13.61
C LYS A 215 7.80 -3.83 -12.73
N GLN A 216 8.95 -4.27 -13.23
CA GLN A 216 10.25 -4.18 -12.54
C GLN A 216 11.33 -3.63 -13.47
N ARG A 217 12.36 -3.01 -12.85
CA ARG A 217 13.58 -2.63 -13.57
C ARG A 217 14.24 -3.87 -14.17
N LYS A 218 14.62 -3.84 -15.46
CA LYS A 218 15.39 -4.92 -16.13
C LYS A 218 16.69 -5.32 -15.40
N LYS A 219 17.31 -4.40 -14.65
CA LYS A 219 18.52 -4.67 -13.85
C LYS A 219 18.23 -5.30 -12.46
N SER A 220 16.96 -5.46 -12.08
CA SER A 220 16.60 -6.14 -10.84
C SER A 220 16.84 -7.63 -10.99
N LYS A 221 17.71 -8.20 -10.15
CA LYS A 221 17.86 -9.66 -10.01
C LYS A 221 16.73 -10.28 -9.17
N ARG A 222 15.82 -9.48 -8.60
CA ARG A 222 14.71 -9.96 -7.77
C ARG A 222 13.53 -10.35 -8.63
N LYS A 223 12.76 -11.37 -8.23
CA LYS A 223 11.45 -11.68 -8.81
C LYS A 223 10.48 -10.50 -8.67
N PRO A 224 9.56 -10.30 -9.64
CA PRO A 224 8.49 -9.31 -9.54
C PRO A 224 7.61 -9.61 -8.34
N ARG A 225 7.28 -8.56 -7.59
CA ARG A 225 6.15 -8.63 -6.66
C ARG A 225 4.90 -8.96 -7.47
N ARG A 226 3.93 -9.56 -6.81
CA ARG A 226 2.69 -9.95 -7.47
C ARG A 226 1.54 -9.15 -6.87
N ILE A 227 0.71 -8.58 -7.74
CA ILE A 227 -0.56 -7.98 -7.38
C ILE A 227 -1.51 -9.14 -7.12
N ARG A 228 -2.08 -9.17 -5.92
CA ARG A 228 -3.12 -10.11 -5.52
C ARG A 228 -4.36 -9.31 -5.11
N ILE A 229 -5.53 -9.82 -5.45
CA ILE A 229 -6.80 -9.23 -5.02
C ILE A 229 -7.17 -9.87 -3.68
N ASN A 230 -7.42 -9.04 -2.68
CA ASN A 230 -8.04 -9.47 -1.43
C ASN A 230 -9.25 -8.58 -1.11
N LYS A 231 -10.21 -9.10 -0.35
CA LYS A 231 -11.43 -8.33 -0.02
C LYS A 231 -11.14 -7.15 0.92
N HIS A 232 -10.00 -7.15 1.60
CA HIS A 232 -9.71 -6.19 2.65
C HIS A 232 -8.89 -4.97 2.21
N ASN A 233 -8.43 -4.93 0.97
CA ASN A 233 -7.71 -3.80 0.35
C ASN A 233 -8.68 -2.93 -0.46
N LYS A 234 -9.83 -2.58 0.13
CA LYS A 234 -10.83 -1.66 -0.45
C LYS A 234 -10.89 -0.31 0.27
N PHE A 235 -10.19 -0.16 1.40
CA PHE A 235 -10.25 1.08 2.19
C PHE A 235 -9.54 2.23 1.47
N VAL A 236 -10.27 3.33 1.30
CA VAL A 236 -9.83 4.54 0.61
C VAL A 236 -9.58 5.66 1.62
N ARG A 237 -8.51 6.39 1.38
CA ARG A 237 -8.04 7.56 2.14
C ARG A 237 -7.96 8.75 1.21
N ARG A 238 -8.13 9.97 1.71
CA ARG A 238 -7.75 11.20 1.01
C ARG A 238 -6.41 11.68 1.56
N VAL A 239 -5.44 11.91 0.68
CA VAL A 239 -4.06 12.24 1.07
C VAL A 239 -3.69 13.62 0.57
N PHE A 240 -3.32 14.49 1.50
CA PHE A 240 -2.77 15.82 1.28
C PHE A 240 -1.26 15.80 1.54
N ASN A 241 -0.50 16.68 0.89
CA ASN A 241 0.96 16.71 0.94
C ASN A 241 1.48 18.08 1.40
N ASN A 242 2.80 18.17 1.64
CA ASN A 242 3.49 19.40 2.03
C ASN A 242 2.91 20.09 3.28
N GLY A 243 2.29 19.32 4.17
CA GLY A 243 1.61 19.87 5.35
C GLY A 243 0.45 20.83 5.04
N SER A 244 -0.07 20.82 3.81
CA SER A 244 -1.08 21.77 3.33
C SER A 244 -2.35 21.07 2.81
N TRP A 245 -3.51 21.64 3.12
CA TRP A 245 -4.81 21.19 2.59
C TRP A 245 -5.04 21.59 1.12
N ASP A 246 -4.22 22.50 0.59
CA ASP A 246 -4.28 22.94 -0.81
C ASP A 246 -3.49 22.01 -1.74
N ASP A 247 -2.58 21.20 -1.18
CA ASP A 247 -1.68 20.33 -1.94
C ASP A 247 -2.13 18.86 -1.92
N GLY A 248 -2.49 18.34 -3.09
CA GLY A 248 -2.91 16.95 -3.25
C GLY A 248 -4.41 16.75 -3.09
N GLY A 249 -4.83 16.01 -2.06
CA GLY A 249 -6.25 15.70 -1.83
C GLY A 249 -6.81 14.58 -2.71
N ARG A 250 -5.96 13.79 -3.38
CA ARG A 250 -6.37 12.62 -4.17
C ARG A 250 -6.77 11.46 -3.25
N PHE A 251 -7.65 10.61 -3.76
CA PHE A 251 -8.06 9.38 -3.09
C PHE A 251 -7.08 8.23 -3.38
N TYR A 252 -6.71 7.48 -2.34
CA TYR A 252 -5.77 6.36 -2.42
C TYR A 252 -6.25 5.15 -1.63
N GLY A 253 -5.97 3.93 -2.10
CA GLY A 253 -5.94 2.73 -1.26
C GLY A 253 -6.55 1.47 -1.90
N GLY A 254 -7.68 1.61 -2.60
CA GLY A 254 -8.33 0.47 -3.24
C GLY A 254 -7.40 -0.27 -4.20
N TRP A 255 -7.38 -1.59 -4.13
CA TRP A 255 -6.45 -2.43 -4.90
C TRP A 255 -6.50 -2.17 -6.42
N TRP A 256 -7.64 -1.73 -6.94
CA TRP A 256 -7.85 -1.42 -8.35
C TRP A 256 -6.98 -0.28 -8.86
N GLN A 257 -6.50 0.62 -7.99
CA GLN A 257 -5.61 1.71 -8.40
C GLN A 257 -4.21 1.24 -8.83
N GLY A 258 -3.75 0.11 -8.30
CA GLY A 258 -2.48 -0.51 -8.68
C GLY A 258 -2.59 -1.52 -9.82
N MET A 259 -3.81 -1.75 -10.33
CA MET A 259 -4.07 -2.76 -11.34
C MET A 259 -3.60 -2.28 -12.73
N PRO A 260 -2.92 -3.12 -13.53
CA PRO A 260 -2.54 -2.75 -14.90
C PRO A 260 -3.77 -2.39 -15.75
N SER A 261 -3.57 -1.49 -16.72
CA SER A 261 -4.64 -0.96 -17.58
C SER A 261 -5.49 -2.04 -18.24
N GLU A 262 -4.86 -3.10 -18.75
CA GLU A 262 -5.52 -4.21 -19.45
C GLU A 262 -6.39 -5.08 -18.53
N TRP A 263 -6.23 -4.93 -17.22
CA TRP A 263 -7.02 -5.62 -16.19
C TRP A 263 -8.11 -4.74 -15.57
N ARG A 264 -7.96 -3.41 -15.59
CA ARG A 264 -8.97 -2.48 -15.02
C ARG A 264 -10.32 -2.59 -15.72
N GLY A 265 -10.35 -2.75 -17.04
CA GLY A 265 -11.57 -2.99 -17.81
C GLY A 265 -12.27 -4.34 -17.54
N ARG A 266 -11.66 -5.23 -16.74
CA ARG A 266 -12.21 -6.54 -16.37
C ARG A 266 -12.81 -6.56 -14.97
N ILE A 267 -12.87 -5.41 -14.30
CA ILE A 267 -13.46 -5.28 -12.97
C ILE A 267 -14.97 -5.45 -13.05
N TYR A 268 -15.50 -6.18 -12.08
CA TYR A 268 -16.93 -6.35 -11.86
C TYR A 268 -17.30 -5.70 -10.53
N ILE A 269 -18.44 -5.03 -10.51
CA ILE A 269 -19.07 -4.50 -9.29
C ILE A 269 -20.42 -5.19 -9.13
N ASN A 270 -20.58 -5.92 -8.02
CA ASN A 270 -21.77 -6.72 -7.70
C ASN A 270 -22.19 -7.66 -8.85
N GLY A 271 -21.21 -8.26 -9.53
CA GLY A 271 -21.46 -9.17 -10.66
C GLY A 271 -21.76 -8.48 -11.99
N HIS A 272 -21.71 -7.15 -12.06
CA HIS A 272 -21.90 -6.39 -13.30
C HIS A 272 -20.57 -5.87 -13.86
N THR A 273 -20.44 -5.86 -15.18
CA THR A 273 -19.28 -5.30 -15.88
C THR A 273 -19.19 -3.80 -15.70
N THR A 274 -17.96 -3.27 -15.68
CA THR A 274 -17.71 -1.83 -15.58
C THR A 274 -17.19 -1.24 -16.90
N VAL A 275 -17.40 0.06 -17.10
CA VAL A 275 -16.73 0.85 -18.13
C VAL A 275 -15.88 1.91 -17.42
N GLU A 276 -14.64 2.09 -17.87
CA GLU A 276 -13.76 3.15 -17.38
C GLU A 276 -13.95 4.40 -18.24
N ILE A 277 -14.27 5.52 -17.60
CA ILE A 277 -14.34 6.84 -18.24
C ILE A 277 -13.17 7.65 -17.70
N ASP A 278 -12.33 8.16 -18.59
CA ASP A 278 -11.14 8.94 -18.24
C ASP A 278 -11.12 10.29 -18.98
N TYR A 279 -10.52 11.29 -18.35
CA TYR A 279 -10.36 12.62 -18.93
C TYR A 279 -9.06 12.68 -19.72
N SER A 280 -9.17 12.93 -21.04
CA SER A 280 -7.98 13.12 -21.88
C SER A 280 -7.20 14.36 -21.44
N GLY A 281 -5.87 14.22 -21.28
CA GLY A 281 -4.97 15.35 -21.05
C GLY A 281 -5.25 16.19 -19.80
N LEU A 282 -5.97 15.65 -18.80
CA LEU A 282 -6.56 16.41 -17.69
C LEU A 282 -5.66 17.51 -17.11
N HIS A 283 -4.41 17.19 -16.78
CA HIS A 283 -3.49 18.16 -16.16
C HIS A 283 -3.15 19.34 -17.07
N ILE A 284 -2.95 19.09 -18.37
CA ILE A 284 -2.64 20.16 -19.33
C ILE A 284 -3.87 21.02 -19.58
N VAL A 285 -5.04 20.39 -19.75
CA VAL A 285 -6.33 21.08 -19.94
C VAL A 285 -6.64 21.98 -18.75
N LEU A 286 -6.38 21.53 -17.52
CA LEU A 286 -6.57 22.35 -16.33
C LEU A 286 -5.65 23.58 -16.30
N LEU A 287 -4.42 23.49 -16.82
CA LEU A 287 -3.54 24.66 -16.92
C LEU A 287 -4.07 25.69 -17.91
N TYR A 288 -4.55 25.26 -19.08
CA TYR A 288 -5.22 26.15 -20.03
C TYR A 288 -6.45 26.82 -19.41
N GLN A 289 -7.25 26.06 -18.66
CA GLN A 289 -8.42 26.59 -17.96
C GLN A 289 -8.05 27.64 -16.90
N LEU A 290 -6.91 27.49 -16.22
CA LEU A 290 -6.42 28.50 -15.26
C LEU A 290 -6.05 29.82 -15.96
N GLU A 291 -5.59 29.75 -17.20
CA GLU A 291 -5.35 30.91 -18.08
C GLU A 291 -6.64 31.40 -18.78
N GLY A 292 -7.79 30.80 -18.48
CA GLY A 292 -9.10 31.17 -19.04
C GLY A 292 -9.37 30.67 -20.46
N ILE A 293 -8.60 29.68 -20.93
CA ILE A 293 -8.72 29.09 -22.28
C ILE A 293 -9.51 27.78 -22.18
N ASP A 294 -10.58 27.65 -22.97
CA ASP A 294 -11.30 26.39 -23.10
C ASP A 294 -10.57 25.52 -24.12
N TYR A 295 -9.66 24.67 -23.63
CA TYR A 295 -8.76 23.91 -24.49
C TYR A 295 -9.48 23.09 -25.58
N TRP A 296 -10.60 22.45 -25.24
CA TRP A 296 -11.29 21.58 -26.21
C TRP A 296 -12.11 22.37 -27.22
N ASN A 297 -12.63 23.55 -26.84
CA ASN A 297 -13.33 24.42 -27.77
C ASN A 297 -12.37 25.24 -28.65
N ASP A 298 -11.29 25.75 -28.07
CA ASP A 298 -10.40 26.73 -28.70
C ASP A 298 -9.23 26.07 -29.45
N VAL A 299 -8.74 24.92 -28.98
CA VAL A 299 -7.62 24.17 -29.59
C VAL A 299 -8.13 22.87 -30.21
N GLY A 300 -8.80 22.02 -29.42
CA GLY A 300 -9.48 20.81 -29.93
C GLY A 300 -8.56 19.67 -30.41
N GLU A 301 -7.26 19.72 -30.06
CA GLU A 301 -6.25 18.74 -30.48
C GLU A 301 -5.69 17.95 -29.30
N ASP A 302 -4.74 17.05 -29.57
CA ASP A 302 -4.08 16.29 -28.50
C ASP A 302 -3.09 17.18 -27.72
N PRO A 303 -3.25 17.35 -26.39
CA PRO A 303 -2.40 18.25 -25.60
C PRO A 303 -0.93 17.84 -25.48
N TYR A 304 -0.57 16.67 -25.99
CA TYR A 304 0.80 16.18 -26.00
C TYR A 304 1.44 16.20 -27.41
N GLN A 305 0.68 16.58 -28.44
CA GLN A 305 1.19 16.84 -29.78
C GLN A 305 1.61 18.31 -29.89
N LEU A 306 2.91 18.55 -29.97
CA LEU A 306 3.46 19.91 -30.06
C LEU A 306 3.99 20.20 -31.47
N ASP A 307 3.70 21.40 -31.95
CA ASP A 307 4.25 21.90 -33.21
C ASP A 307 5.78 21.88 -33.22
N GLY A 308 6.36 21.50 -34.36
CA GLY A 308 7.81 21.41 -34.53
C GLY A 308 8.45 20.11 -34.03
N TRP A 309 7.67 19.18 -33.46
CA TRP A 309 8.11 17.84 -33.10
C TRP A 309 7.51 16.76 -34.00
N GLU A 310 8.12 15.59 -34.02
CA GLU A 310 7.60 14.42 -34.74
C GLU A 310 6.22 14.01 -34.19
N GLN A 311 5.27 13.76 -35.08
CA GLN A 311 3.89 13.39 -34.72
C GLN A 311 3.71 11.86 -34.65
N SER A 312 4.61 11.18 -33.93
CA SER A 312 4.54 9.75 -33.65
C SER A 312 4.06 9.47 -32.24
N GLU A 313 3.50 8.27 -32.01
CA GLU A 313 3.01 7.84 -30.69
C GLU A 313 4.14 7.80 -29.65
N SER A 314 5.33 7.37 -30.05
CA SER A 314 6.54 7.35 -29.21
C SER A 314 6.97 8.76 -28.79
N MET A 315 7.00 9.72 -29.72
CA MET A 315 7.33 11.12 -29.41
C MET A 315 6.26 11.73 -28.50
N ARG A 316 4.97 11.49 -28.79
CA ARG A 316 3.86 11.95 -27.97
C ARG A 316 3.96 11.45 -26.52
N ASP A 317 4.26 10.17 -26.32
CA ASP A 317 4.41 9.58 -24.98
C ASP A 317 5.61 10.18 -24.23
N PHE A 318 6.71 10.46 -24.93
CA PHE A 318 7.85 11.16 -24.36
C PHE A 318 7.52 12.61 -23.97
N LEU A 319 6.85 13.37 -24.84
CA LEU A 319 6.42 14.73 -24.55
C LEU A 319 5.44 14.77 -23.37
N LYS A 320 4.52 13.81 -23.28
CA LYS A 320 3.65 13.62 -22.13
C LYS A 320 4.44 13.40 -20.85
N LEU A 321 5.47 12.55 -20.87
CA LEU A 321 6.36 12.35 -19.71
C LEU A 321 7.06 13.65 -19.30
N VAL A 322 7.59 14.42 -20.26
CA VAL A 322 8.28 15.69 -20.01
C VAL A 322 7.32 16.71 -19.40
N LEU A 323 6.18 16.96 -20.04
CA LEU A 323 5.20 17.96 -19.60
C LEU A 323 4.65 17.65 -18.20
N LEU A 324 4.26 16.39 -17.95
CA LEU A 324 3.77 15.99 -16.64
C LEU A 324 4.86 16.03 -15.57
N SER A 325 6.11 15.72 -15.92
CA SER A 325 7.25 15.85 -14.99
C SER A 325 7.50 17.31 -14.62
N SER A 326 7.44 18.23 -15.59
CA SER A 326 7.64 19.67 -15.40
C SER A 326 6.64 20.29 -14.42
N ILE A 327 5.36 19.88 -14.49
CA ILE A 327 4.31 20.40 -13.61
C ILE A 327 4.51 19.95 -12.15
N ASN A 328 5.12 18.78 -11.94
CA ASN A 328 5.31 18.19 -10.61
C ASN A 328 6.69 18.48 -10.01
N SER A 329 7.52 19.29 -10.67
CA SER A 329 8.92 19.49 -10.32
C SER A 329 9.21 20.97 -10.08
N PRO A 330 9.87 21.35 -8.97
CA PRO A 330 10.11 22.76 -8.64
C PRO A 330 11.17 23.41 -9.53
N THR A 331 12.06 22.64 -10.16
CA THR A 331 13.13 23.16 -11.02
C THR A 331 13.34 22.32 -12.27
N ILE A 332 13.93 22.93 -13.32
CA ILE A 332 14.28 22.25 -14.57
C ILE A 332 15.22 21.05 -14.32
N GLU A 333 16.20 21.18 -13.41
CA GLU A 333 17.12 20.10 -13.08
C GLU A 333 16.38 18.90 -12.47
N SER A 334 15.41 19.16 -11.59
CA SER A 334 14.58 18.11 -10.99
C SER A 334 13.69 17.43 -12.03
N THR A 335 13.14 18.19 -12.98
CA THR A 335 12.40 17.65 -14.14
C THR A 335 13.29 16.74 -14.99
N ILE A 336 14.46 17.22 -15.41
CA ILE A 336 15.41 16.44 -16.24
C ILE A 336 15.78 15.14 -15.52
N LYS A 337 16.05 15.21 -14.21
CA LYS A 337 16.36 14.03 -13.40
C LYS A 337 15.22 13.03 -13.36
N ALA A 338 13.97 13.49 -13.20
CA ALA A 338 12.78 12.65 -13.19
C ALA A 338 12.56 11.96 -14.55
N VAL A 339 12.59 12.73 -15.64
CA VAL A 339 12.45 12.22 -17.02
C VAL A 339 13.53 11.17 -17.32
N ARG A 340 14.81 11.49 -17.04
CA ARG A 340 15.92 10.54 -17.23
C ARG A 340 15.75 9.27 -16.40
N MET A 341 15.19 9.37 -15.19
CA MET A 341 14.94 8.20 -14.36
C MET A 341 13.90 7.27 -14.98
N GLU A 342 12.81 7.83 -15.51
CA GLU A 342 11.70 7.07 -16.10
C GLU A 342 12.10 6.44 -17.44
N VAL A 343 12.77 7.20 -18.31
CA VAL A 343 13.33 6.69 -19.58
C VAL A 343 14.26 5.50 -19.34
N ASN A 344 15.11 5.58 -18.31
CA ASN A 344 16.00 4.48 -17.95
C ASN A 344 15.27 3.30 -17.30
N PHE A 345 14.10 3.52 -16.71
CA PHE A 345 13.28 2.47 -16.09
C PHE A 345 12.51 1.69 -17.16
N ASN A 346 11.86 2.37 -18.11
CA ASN A 346 11.02 1.77 -19.16
C ASN A 346 11.73 1.81 -20.53
N LYS A 347 12.84 1.07 -20.66
CA LYS A 347 13.60 1.01 -21.92
C LYS A 347 12.83 0.42 -23.11
N GLU A 348 11.72 -0.30 -22.88
CA GLU A 348 10.88 -0.82 -23.97
C GLU A 348 10.12 0.33 -24.64
N ASP A 349 9.61 1.26 -23.85
CA ASP A 349 8.83 2.39 -24.32
C ASP A 349 9.73 3.54 -24.83
N TYR A 350 10.91 3.72 -24.20
CA TYR A 350 11.79 4.88 -24.45
C TYR A 350 13.21 4.54 -24.91
N GLY A 351 13.47 3.29 -25.33
CA GLY A 351 14.82 2.83 -25.73
C GLY A 351 15.42 3.63 -26.90
N TRP A 352 14.57 4.02 -27.84
CA TRP A 352 14.92 4.81 -29.03
C TRP A 352 15.61 6.14 -28.71
N ILE A 353 15.27 6.77 -27.58
CA ILE A 353 15.88 8.04 -27.13
C ILE A 353 17.40 7.91 -26.93
N GLN A 354 17.87 6.74 -26.47
CA GLN A 354 19.30 6.48 -26.25
C GLN A 354 20.05 6.22 -27.56
N GLU A 355 19.35 5.73 -28.57
CA GLU A 355 19.90 5.43 -29.90
C GLU A 355 20.02 6.72 -30.75
N GLU A 356 19.13 7.69 -30.54
CA GLU A 356 19.10 8.96 -31.28
C GLU A 356 19.97 10.09 -30.70
N SER A 357 20.72 9.84 -29.62
CA SER A 357 21.65 10.82 -29.02
C SER A 357 20.99 12.15 -28.58
N ILE A 358 19.80 12.09 -27.99
CA ILE A 358 19.21 13.23 -27.27
C ILE A 358 19.77 13.22 -25.83
N SER A 359 21.04 13.63 -25.66
CA SER A 359 21.74 13.64 -24.35
C SER A 359 21.57 14.93 -23.57
#